data_AF-A0A9P6Z4L0-F1
#
_entry.id   AF-A0A9P6Z4L0-F1
#
_cell.length_a   1.000
_cell.length_b   1.000
_cell.length_c   1.000
_cell.angle_alpha   90.00
_cell.angle_beta   90.00
_cell.angle_gamma   90.00
#
_symmetry.space_group_name_H-M   'P 1'
#
loop_
_entity.id
_entity.type
_entity.pdbx_description
1 polymer ?
#
loop_
_entity_poly.entity_id
_entity_poly.type
_entity_poly.pdbx_seq_one_letter_code
_entity_poly.pdbx_strand_id
1 'polypeptide(L)'
;MIKQQKISSSINLETFYYFHTKNYYQIQEPFVYDIDPNTNTGVIGLSMHTTVDKRHRIAFFNYPSYELIREYNVSNFTPSNWSCQIMGIQSINFQQEKVRLFAVVICKPPVDQEDDDRMNTWQSLLIYRLHDNGYIQCLADINNLDSYQFLGRGIFFFSNEDRPLQVKDWLNIIDNHRHSHSSNFVYMLAFGLDSDDYNGHGHIIQFDLYQSIMDPLLKETYWIERSISTAKIIFTAPLGIQVSCMIHFRHYPQLHHLICIGNFESEELSIYDWRFGIKVGSIGWDKNIQPWGFESTFAVLPSLSSNMSSQQLSAYGLRLVAVGDAQEDNSFEIRLLDITHLLQVDWNPFKDTSELKRIILNNHTSMPYNNSNNNDTSVLRVHRLNRKVEYTAYNILHTSLYLLTREGQLCIMDIESGNITKTVNVGSSVDINVLGSRDVIVTRKHGLLLLKHE
;
A
#
# COMPACT_ATOMS: atom_id res chain seq x y z
N MET A 1 44.61 -10.04 -6.34
CA MET A 1 44.11 -8.82 -5.66
C MET A 1 43.35 -7.99 -6.69
N ILE A 2 42.06 -8.23 -6.84
CA ILE A 2 41.19 -7.43 -7.71
C ILE A 2 40.74 -6.23 -6.88
N LYS A 3 41.21 -5.03 -7.22
CA LYS A 3 40.72 -3.77 -6.65
C LYS A 3 39.25 -3.61 -7.05
N GLN A 4 38.34 -3.77 -6.09
CA GLN A 4 36.97 -3.29 -6.23
C GLN A 4 37.01 -1.77 -6.45
N GLN A 5 36.64 -1.32 -7.65
CA GLN A 5 36.33 0.09 -7.89
C GLN A 5 35.09 0.44 -7.07
N LYS A 6 35.25 1.31 -6.07
CA LYS A 6 34.16 2.06 -5.47
C LYS A 6 33.52 2.91 -6.58
N ILE A 7 32.39 2.46 -7.11
CA ILE A 7 31.51 3.31 -7.91
C ILE A 7 30.91 4.30 -6.92
N SER A 8 31.34 5.56 -6.99
CA SER A 8 30.71 6.64 -6.23
C SER A 8 29.44 7.04 -6.96
N SER A 9 28.27 6.65 -6.44
CA SER A 9 26.97 7.19 -6.86
C SER A 9 26.84 8.64 -6.36
N SER A 10 26.87 9.61 -7.27
CA SER A 10 26.46 10.98 -6.98
C SER A 10 24.94 11.01 -6.82
N ILE A 11 24.42 11.77 -5.84
CA ILE A 11 22.98 12.12 -5.84
C ILE A 11 22.94 13.56 -6.30
N ASN A 12 22.39 13.79 -7.48
CA ASN A 12 22.09 15.14 -7.94
C ASN A 12 20.73 15.55 -7.35
N LEU A 13 20.76 16.66 -6.61
CA LEU A 13 19.57 17.34 -6.10
C LEU A 13 19.00 18.18 -7.25
N GLU A 14 18.03 17.64 -7.98
CA GLU A 14 17.26 18.44 -8.93
C GLU A 14 15.98 18.91 -8.27
N THR A 15 15.86 20.23 -8.06
CA THR A 15 14.63 20.77 -7.49
C THR A 15 13.59 20.90 -8.59
N PHE A 16 12.60 20.01 -8.59
CA PHE A 16 11.46 20.08 -9.50
C PHE A 16 10.36 20.98 -8.89
N TYR A 17 10.44 22.29 -9.18
CA TYR A 17 9.37 23.22 -8.81
C TYR A 17 8.21 23.10 -9.80
N TYR A 18 7.22 22.24 -9.52
CA TYR A 18 5.98 22.24 -10.31
C TYR A 18 5.02 23.38 -9.92
N PHE A 19 5.08 23.86 -8.67
CA PHE A 19 4.10 24.83 -8.14
C PHE A 19 4.67 26.26 -8.14
N HIS A 20 4.55 26.94 -9.28
CA HIS A 20 4.82 28.38 -9.41
C HIS A 20 3.57 29.26 -9.20
N THR A 21 2.54 28.76 -8.52
CA THR A 21 1.29 29.51 -8.31
C THR A 21 1.31 30.26 -6.98
N LYS A 22 0.78 31.49 -6.96
CA LYS A 22 0.65 32.37 -5.78
C LYS A 22 -0.21 31.78 -4.63
N ASN A 23 -0.75 30.57 -4.81
CA ASN A 23 -1.60 29.88 -3.85
C ASN A 23 -0.80 28.71 -3.26
N TYR A 24 -0.56 28.74 -1.95
CA TYR A 24 0.18 27.73 -1.22
C TYR A 24 -0.62 26.40 -1.18
N TYR A 25 -0.38 25.52 -2.15
CA TYR A 25 -0.88 24.14 -2.11
C TYR A 25 0.02 23.29 -1.22
N GLN A 26 -0.60 22.51 -0.32
CA GLN A 26 0.05 21.49 0.49
C GLN A 26 -0.28 20.12 -0.08
N ILE A 27 0.74 19.27 -0.22
CA ILE A 27 0.58 17.88 -0.66
C ILE A 27 0.00 17.08 0.49
N GLN A 28 -0.93 16.18 0.15
CA GLN A 28 -1.60 15.31 1.09
C GLN A 28 -1.25 13.86 0.78
N GLU A 29 -0.95 13.10 1.82
CA GLU A 29 -0.71 11.67 1.76
C GLU A 29 -2.01 10.89 1.53
N PRO A 30 -1.93 9.66 0.97
CA PRO A 30 -0.73 8.97 0.50
C PRO A 30 -0.25 9.45 -0.87
N PHE A 31 1.04 9.31 -1.13
CA PHE A 31 1.59 9.37 -2.48
C PHE A 31 1.31 8.04 -3.18
N VAL A 32 0.66 8.05 -4.35
CA VAL A 32 0.32 6.81 -5.05
C VAL A 32 1.03 6.71 -6.39
N TYR A 33 1.41 5.50 -6.78
CA TYR A 33 2.04 5.24 -8.07
C TYR A 33 1.70 3.86 -8.60
N ASP A 34 1.77 3.76 -9.92
CA ASP A 34 1.63 2.54 -10.71
C ASP A 34 2.75 2.55 -11.75
N ILE A 35 3.90 1.99 -11.37
CA ILE A 35 5.12 1.93 -12.18
C ILE A 35 5.40 0.47 -12.52
N ASP A 36 5.55 0.20 -13.81
CA ASP A 36 5.93 -1.14 -14.26
C ASP A 36 7.42 -1.37 -13.94
N PRO A 37 7.75 -2.37 -13.11
CA PRO A 37 9.13 -2.63 -12.68
C PRO A 37 10.05 -3.04 -13.83
N ASN A 38 9.51 -3.55 -14.94
CA ASN A 38 10.31 -3.99 -16.09
C ASN A 38 10.68 -2.82 -17.01
N THR A 39 9.75 -1.88 -17.20
CA THR A 39 9.96 -0.75 -18.12
C THR A 39 10.40 0.52 -17.41
N ASN A 40 10.24 0.61 -16.08
CA ASN A 40 10.41 1.84 -15.29
C ASN A 40 9.56 3.00 -15.82
N THR A 41 8.38 2.70 -16.38
CA THR A 41 7.41 3.71 -16.83
C THR A 41 6.08 3.51 -16.15
N GLY A 42 5.33 4.59 -15.96
CA GLY A 42 4.11 4.52 -15.18
C GLY A 42 3.43 5.86 -14.95
N VAL A 43 2.55 5.87 -13.95
CA VAL A 43 1.83 7.07 -13.53
C VAL A 43 2.00 7.29 -12.04
N ILE A 44 2.14 8.56 -11.69
CA ILE A 44 2.14 9.10 -10.34
C ILE A 44 0.82 9.83 -10.11
N GLY A 45 0.20 9.63 -8.95
CA GLY A 45 -0.96 10.37 -8.48
C GLY A 45 -0.67 11.12 -7.19
N LEU A 46 -1.11 12.38 -7.12
CA LEU A 46 -0.88 13.28 -5.98
C LEU A 46 -2.18 13.95 -5.54
N SER A 47 -2.46 13.92 -4.23
CA SER A 47 -3.48 14.76 -3.61
C SER A 47 -2.87 16.08 -3.15
N MET A 48 -3.59 17.18 -3.34
CA MET A 48 -3.17 18.52 -2.96
C MET A 48 -4.36 19.30 -2.41
N HIS A 49 -4.12 20.10 -1.38
CA HIS A 49 -5.14 21.00 -0.83
C HIS A 49 -4.59 22.41 -0.61
N THR A 50 -5.43 23.43 -0.76
CA THR A 50 -5.08 24.80 -0.36
C THR A 50 -5.52 25.04 1.08
N THR A 51 -4.65 25.57 1.93
CA THR A 51 -5.04 26.00 3.28
C THR A 51 -5.97 27.22 3.26
N VAL A 52 -5.85 28.07 2.24
CA VAL A 52 -6.61 29.33 2.11
C VAL A 52 -8.04 29.10 1.62
N ASP A 53 -8.20 28.38 0.50
CA ASP A 53 -9.52 28.19 -0.14
C ASP A 53 -10.14 26.83 0.13
N LYS A 54 -9.46 25.96 0.90
CA LYS A 54 -9.86 24.56 1.19
C LYS A 54 -10.24 23.75 -0.06
N ARG A 55 -9.66 24.10 -1.21
CA ARG A 55 -9.86 23.39 -2.48
C ARG A 55 -8.95 22.18 -2.53
N HIS A 56 -9.52 21.03 -2.90
CA HIS A 56 -8.79 19.79 -3.13
C HIS A 56 -8.51 19.62 -4.63
N ARG A 57 -7.34 19.09 -4.96
CA ARG A 57 -6.90 18.79 -6.32
C ARG A 57 -6.19 17.45 -6.34
N ILE A 58 -6.42 16.71 -7.41
CA ILE A 58 -5.67 15.49 -7.70
C ILE A 58 -4.93 15.71 -9.02
N ALA A 59 -3.62 15.47 -9.05
CA ALA A 59 -2.83 15.56 -10.27
C ALA A 59 -2.15 14.24 -10.60
N PHE A 60 -2.10 13.96 -11.90
CA PHE A 60 -1.51 12.74 -12.45
C PHE A 60 -0.35 13.11 -13.38
N PHE A 61 0.78 12.40 -13.23
CA PHE A 61 1.99 12.65 -13.99
C PHE A 61 2.53 11.36 -14.61
N ASN A 62 3.10 11.47 -15.80
CA ASN A 62 3.87 10.38 -16.40
C ASN A 62 5.19 10.20 -15.65
N TYR A 63 5.60 8.95 -15.45
CA TYR A 63 6.93 8.60 -14.96
C TYR A 63 7.74 7.92 -16.07
N PRO A 64 9.02 8.27 -16.29
CA PRO A 64 9.85 9.22 -15.53
C PRO A 64 9.88 10.66 -16.10
N SER A 65 9.01 11.00 -17.07
CA SER A 65 9.05 12.35 -17.69
C SER A 65 8.54 13.47 -16.78
N TYR A 66 7.75 13.12 -15.76
CA TYR A 66 7.02 14.05 -14.88
C TYR A 66 6.10 15.03 -15.63
N GLU A 67 5.71 14.71 -16.86
CA GLU A 67 4.72 15.50 -17.59
C GLU A 67 3.34 15.33 -16.98
N LEU A 68 2.64 16.44 -16.79
CA LEU A 68 1.26 16.43 -16.30
C LEU A 68 0.35 15.76 -17.34
N ILE A 69 -0.33 14.70 -16.92
CA ILE A 69 -1.38 14.03 -17.69
C ILE A 69 -2.69 14.78 -17.49
N ARG A 70 -3.05 15.02 -16.22
CA ARG A 70 -4.34 15.59 -15.85
C ARG A 70 -4.30 16.24 -14.47
N GLU A 71 -4.93 17.41 -14.36
CA GLU A 71 -5.39 17.95 -13.07
C GLU A 71 -6.90 17.75 -12.95
N TYR A 72 -7.31 17.26 -11.79
CA TYR A 72 -8.70 17.00 -11.43
C TYR A 72 -9.05 17.86 -10.21
N ASN A 73 -9.88 18.88 -10.44
CA ASN A 73 -10.26 19.85 -9.42
C ASN A 73 -11.48 19.32 -8.64
N VAL A 74 -11.28 19.08 -7.34
CA VAL A 74 -12.32 18.66 -6.41
C VAL A 74 -12.68 19.86 -5.54
N SER A 75 -13.35 20.84 -6.14
CA SER A 75 -13.63 22.13 -5.46
C SER A 75 -15.06 22.29 -4.97
N ASN A 76 -15.99 21.45 -5.40
CA ASN A 76 -17.43 21.74 -5.27
C ASN A 76 -18.18 20.88 -4.23
N PHE A 77 -17.51 19.95 -3.55
CA PHE A 77 -18.20 18.86 -2.85
C PHE A 77 -17.92 18.69 -1.36
N THR A 78 -16.84 19.27 -0.82
CA THR A 78 -16.45 19.04 0.57
C THR A 78 -17.01 20.12 1.50
N PRO A 79 -17.72 19.77 2.59
CA PRO A 79 -17.85 20.64 3.75
C PRO A 79 -16.47 21.18 4.14
N SER A 80 -16.40 22.40 4.68
CA SER A 80 -15.13 23.10 4.91
C SER A 80 -14.14 22.38 5.85
N ASN A 81 -14.47 21.22 6.40
CA ASN A 81 -13.61 20.42 7.28
C ASN A 81 -13.31 19.01 6.75
N TRP A 82 -13.86 18.59 5.61
CA TRP A 82 -13.62 17.26 5.05
C TRP A 82 -12.38 17.24 4.16
N SER A 83 -11.73 16.08 4.07
CA SER A 83 -10.58 15.88 3.19
C SER A 83 -10.89 14.92 2.05
N CYS A 84 -10.19 15.08 0.94
CA CYS A 84 -10.32 14.25 -0.24
C CYS A 84 -8.93 13.79 -0.67
N GLN A 85 -8.74 12.47 -0.77
CA GLN A 85 -7.42 11.87 -0.98
C GLN A 85 -7.49 10.77 -2.02
N ILE A 86 -6.53 10.72 -2.93
CA ILE A 86 -6.27 9.51 -3.71
C ILE A 86 -5.68 8.45 -2.77
N MET A 87 -6.21 7.23 -2.80
CA MET A 87 -5.79 6.14 -1.90
C MET A 87 -4.98 5.06 -2.62
N GLY A 88 -5.13 4.94 -3.93
CA GLY A 88 -4.32 4.03 -4.72
C GLY A 88 -4.57 4.20 -6.21
N ILE A 89 -3.59 3.76 -6.99
CA ILE A 89 -3.63 3.66 -8.45
C ILE A 89 -2.98 2.36 -8.88
N GLN A 90 -3.58 1.68 -9.86
CA GLN A 90 -3.10 0.40 -10.35
C GLN A 90 -3.57 0.16 -11.78
N SER A 91 -2.68 -0.35 -12.62
CA SER A 91 -3.05 -0.95 -13.90
C SER A 91 -3.38 -2.43 -13.71
N ILE A 92 -4.53 -2.86 -14.22
CA ILE A 92 -4.92 -4.28 -14.28
C ILE A 92 -5.13 -4.72 -15.73
N ASN A 93 -4.98 -6.02 -15.97
CA ASN A 93 -5.40 -6.62 -17.23
C ASN A 93 -6.88 -7.03 -17.11
N PHE A 94 -7.66 -6.65 -18.11
CA PHE A 94 -9.08 -6.91 -18.17
C PHE A 94 -9.53 -7.07 -19.62
N GLN A 95 -10.02 -8.26 -19.97
CA GLN A 95 -10.54 -8.57 -21.31
C GLN A 95 -9.54 -8.21 -22.42
N GLN A 96 -8.26 -8.52 -22.21
CA GLN A 96 -7.13 -8.18 -23.11
C GLN A 96 -6.77 -6.69 -23.20
N GLU A 97 -7.46 -5.82 -22.46
CA GLU A 97 -7.09 -4.41 -22.31
C GLU A 97 -6.31 -4.18 -21.01
N LYS A 98 -5.36 -3.25 -21.04
CA LYS A 98 -4.75 -2.70 -19.83
C LYS A 98 -5.58 -1.51 -19.37
N VAL A 99 -6.10 -1.58 -18.15
CA VAL A 99 -6.99 -0.56 -17.59
C VAL A 99 -6.34 0.02 -16.34
N ARG A 100 -6.18 1.34 -16.30
CA ARG A 100 -5.66 2.05 -15.14
C ARG A 100 -6.80 2.56 -14.28
N LEU A 101 -6.85 2.08 -13.05
CA LEU A 101 -7.88 2.40 -12.06
C LEU A 101 -7.26 3.16 -10.90
N PHE A 102 -8.02 4.07 -10.31
CA PHE A 102 -7.64 4.73 -9.07
C PHE A 102 -8.86 4.93 -8.18
N ALA A 103 -8.59 5.04 -6.88
CA ALA A 103 -9.62 5.29 -5.88
C ALA A 103 -9.39 6.63 -5.19
N VAL A 104 -10.48 7.37 -4.99
CA VAL A 104 -10.51 8.61 -4.22
C VAL A 104 -11.41 8.38 -3.02
N VAL A 105 -10.92 8.77 -1.85
CA VAL A 105 -11.65 8.66 -0.59
C VAL A 105 -12.00 10.05 -0.09
N ILE A 106 -13.24 10.20 0.36
CA ILE A 106 -13.69 11.35 1.11
C ILE A 106 -13.69 10.96 2.57
N CYS A 107 -12.98 11.73 3.37
CA CYS A 107 -12.83 11.44 4.79
C CYS A 107 -13.40 12.56 5.66
N LYS A 108 -13.99 12.14 6.77
CA LYS A 108 -14.39 13.04 7.85
C LYS A 108 -13.20 13.21 8.80
N PRO A 109 -12.90 14.44 9.25
CA PRO A 109 -11.89 14.64 10.28
C PRO A 109 -12.32 13.96 11.59
N PRO A 110 -11.37 13.55 12.44
CA PRO A 110 -11.68 13.05 13.77
C PRO A 110 -12.47 14.11 14.56
N VAL A 111 -13.37 13.65 15.42
CA VAL A 111 -14.24 14.53 16.23
C VAL A 111 -13.44 15.24 17.33
N ASP A 112 -12.34 14.64 17.79
CA ASP A 112 -11.46 15.15 18.84
C ASP A 112 -10.15 15.68 18.24
N GLN A 113 -9.88 16.98 18.42
CA GLN A 113 -8.85 17.76 17.72
C GLN A 113 -7.47 17.77 18.41
N GLU A 114 -7.14 16.81 19.27
CA GLU A 114 -5.94 16.93 20.13
C GLU A 114 -4.67 16.24 19.60
N ASP A 115 -4.74 15.36 18.61
CA ASP A 115 -3.56 14.76 17.97
C ASP A 115 -3.61 14.98 16.44
N ASP A 116 -2.66 15.75 15.91
CA ASP A 116 -2.46 16.05 14.48
C ASP A 116 -2.21 14.79 13.62
N ASP A 117 -1.98 13.62 14.24
CA ASP A 117 -1.41 12.43 13.61
C ASP A 117 -2.37 11.25 13.35
N ARG A 118 -3.69 11.35 13.59
CA ARG A 118 -4.54 10.14 13.57
C ARG A 118 -5.76 10.18 12.64
N MET A 119 -5.59 9.45 11.53
CA MET A 119 -6.58 8.49 10.99
C MET A 119 -7.96 9.02 10.62
N ASN A 120 -8.05 9.52 9.40
CA ASN A 120 -9.29 9.92 8.76
C ASN A 120 -10.21 8.71 8.48
N THR A 121 -11.39 8.67 9.10
CA THR A 121 -12.44 7.67 8.79
C THR A 121 -12.97 7.88 7.39
N TRP A 122 -13.03 6.79 6.62
CA TRP A 122 -13.55 6.81 5.26
C TRP A 122 -15.06 6.98 5.32
N GLN A 123 -15.57 8.06 4.72
CA GLN A 123 -17.01 8.26 4.58
C GLN A 123 -17.52 7.73 3.24
N SER A 124 -16.78 8.03 2.18
CA SER A 124 -17.14 7.60 0.84
C SER A 124 -15.91 7.28 0.03
N LEU A 125 -16.08 6.35 -0.89
CA LEU A 125 -15.05 5.84 -1.76
C LEU A 125 -15.57 5.92 -3.20
N LEU A 126 -14.77 6.53 -4.05
CA LEU A 126 -15.06 6.76 -5.46
C LEU A 126 -14.00 6.04 -6.29
N ILE A 127 -14.44 5.28 -7.30
CA ILE A 127 -13.58 4.47 -8.15
C ILE A 127 -13.63 5.02 -9.56
N TYR A 128 -12.46 5.24 -10.14
CA TYR A 128 -12.29 5.89 -11.43
C TYR A 128 -11.39 5.08 -12.37
N ARG A 129 -11.60 5.27 -13.66
CA ARG A 129 -10.64 4.92 -14.73
C ARG A 129 -9.90 6.17 -15.18
N LEU A 130 -8.58 6.08 -15.29
CA LEU A 130 -7.73 7.09 -15.92
C LEU A 130 -7.29 6.59 -17.30
N HIS A 131 -7.72 7.28 -18.35
CA HIS A 131 -7.29 7.00 -19.72
C HIS A 131 -5.95 7.67 -20.04
N ASP A 132 -5.22 7.14 -21.01
CA ASP A 132 -3.90 7.66 -21.39
C ASP A 132 -3.94 9.09 -21.95
N ASN A 133 -5.10 9.55 -22.45
CA ASN A 133 -5.32 10.94 -22.85
C ASN A 133 -5.69 11.88 -21.70
N GLY A 134 -5.65 11.40 -20.44
CA GLY A 134 -6.02 12.17 -19.25
C GLY A 134 -7.53 12.35 -19.04
N TYR A 135 -8.37 11.64 -19.81
CA TYR A 135 -9.80 11.54 -19.50
C TYR A 135 -10.00 10.70 -18.23
N ILE A 136 -10.85 11.19 -17.32
CA ILE A 136 -11.20 10.51 -16.08
C ILE A 136 -12.67 10.11 -16.18
N GLN A 137 -12.95 8.84 -15.91
CA GLN A 137 -14.29 8.28 -15.93
C GLN A 137 -14.63 7.74 -14.54
N CYS A 138 -15.70 8.26 -13.92
CA CYS A 138 -16.22 7.72 -12.66
C CYS A 138 -16.97 6.42 -12.94
N LEU A 139 -16.55 5.34 -12.30
CA LEU A 139 -17.12 4.00 -12.50
C LEU A 139 -18.08 3.63 -11.38
N ALA A 140 -17.76 4.06 -10.16
CA ALA A 140 -18.44 3.57 -8.98
C ALA A 140 -18.30 4.54 -7.82
N ASP A 141 -19.34 4.61 -6.99
CA ASP A 141 -19.32 5.23 -5.68
C ASP A 141 -19.85 4.27 -4.61
N ILE A 142 -19.22 4.29 -3.45
CA ILE A 142 -19.65 3.63 -2.23
C ILE A 142 -19.72 4.69 -1.14
N ASN A 143 -20.90 4.86 -0.56
CA ASN A 143 -21.17 5.84 0.48
C ASN A 143 -21.48 5.13 1.80
N ASN A 144 -21.49 5.89 2.90
CA ASN A 144 -21.75 5.42 4.26
C ASN A 144 -20.74 4.38 4.77
N LEU A 145 -19.48 4.53 4.37
CA LEU A 145 -18.39 3.72 4.94
C LEU A 145 -18.13 4.06 6.41
N ASP A 146 -18.59 5.23 6.88
CA ASP A 146 -18.55 5.64 8.28
C ASP A 146 -19.34 4.70 9.21
N SER A 147 -20.38 4.05 8.70
CA SER A 147 -21.14 3.03 9.44
C SER A 147 -20.31 1.80 9.80
N TYR A 148 -19.19 1.58 9.11
CA TYR A 148 -18.19 0.57 9.43
C TYR A 148 -17.04 1.12 10.27
N GLN A 149 -17.05 2.42 10.60
CA GLN A 149 -15.96 3.11 11.29
C GLN A 149 -14.60 2.84 10.62
N PHE A 150 -14.61 2.69 9.30
CA PHE A 150 -13.50 2.12 8.56
C PHE A 150 -12.35 3.12 8.40
N LEU A 151 -11.24 2.78 9.03
CA LEU A 151 -9.94 3.44 8.93
C LEU A 151 -9.12 2.77 7.82
N GLY A 152 -9.51 3.01 6.57
CA GLY A 152 -8.88 2.37 5.43
C GLY A 152 -7.43 2.82 5.23
N ARG A 153 -6.59 1.87 4.81
CA ARG A 153 -5.13 1.99 4.69
C ARG A 153 -4.62 1.86 3.27
N GLY A 154 -5.30 1.04 2.48
CA GLY A 154 -4.87 0.79 1.12
C GLY A 154 -5.95 0.10 0.32
N ILE A 155 -5.69 0.04 -0.97
CA ILE A 155 -6.54 -0.63 -1.93
C ILE A 155 -5.72 -1.51 -2.86
N PHE A 156 -6.36 -2.55 -3.39
CA PHE A 156 -5.79 -3.41 -4.41
C PHE A 156 -6.88 -3.79 -5.41
N PHE A 157 -6.70 -3.45 -6.68
CA PHE A 157 -7.62 -3.80 -7.75
C PHE A 157 -7.26 -5.15 -8.36
N PHE A 158 -8.28 -5.93 -8.73
CA PHE A 158 -8.09 -7.22 -9.40
C PHE A 158 -9.31 -7.59 -10.25
N SER A 159 -9.12 -8.51 -11.18
CA SER A 159 -10.18 -8.98 -12.08
C SER A 159 -10.30 -10.50 -12.06
N ASN A 160 -11.34 -11.01 -12.71
CA ASN A 160 -11.52 -12.44 -12.94
C ASN A 160 -10.39 -13.09 -13.75
N GLU A 161 -9.52 -12.30 -14.38
CA GLU A 161 -8.36 -12.77 -15.14
C GLU A 161 -7.09 -12.90 -14.28
N ASP A 162 -7.12 -12.44 -13.03
CA ASP A 162 -6.02 -12.58 -12.07
C ASP A 162 -5.90 -14.06 -11.65
N ARG A 163 -5.10 -14.81 -12.43
CA ARG A 163 -4.91 -16.26 -12.26
C ARG A 163 -4.42 -16.64 -10.87
N PRO A 164 -3.42 -15.96 -10.27
CA PRO A 164 -3.01 -16.24 -8.89
C PRO A 164 -4.14 -16.22 -7.87
N LEU A 165 -5.10 -15.31 -8.02
CA LEU A 165 -6.20 -15.18 -7.07
C LEU A 165 -7.29 -16.24 -7.22
N GLN A 166 -7.41 -16.85 -8.40
CA GLN A 166 -8.45 -17.84 -8.74
C GLN A 166 -9.85 -17.30 -8.41
N VAL A 167 -10.11 -16.04 -8.81
CA VAL A 167 -11.28 -15.25 -8.37
C VAL A 167 -12.61 -15.99 -8.62
N LYS A 168 -12.78 -16.61 -9.79
CA LYS A 168 -14.02 -17.34 -10.11
C LYS A 168 -14.28 -18.49 -9.13
N ASP A 169 -13.27 -19.29 -8.85
CA ASP A 169 -13.39 -20.44 -7.95
C ASP A 169 -13.60 -19.98 -6.51
N TRP A 170 -12.91 -18.91 -6.10
CA TRP A 170 -13.09 -18.29 -4.80
C TRP A 170 -14.50 -17.73 -4.61
N LEU A 171 -15.00 -16.92 -5.54
CA LEU A 171 -16.34 -16.35 -5.47
C LEU A 171 -17.43 -17.43 -5.45
N ASN A 172 -17.24 -18.55 -6.17
CA ASN A 172 -18.16 -19.68 -6.10
C ASN A 172 -18.26 -20.28 -4.69
N ILE A 173 -17.16 -20.26 -3.92
CA ILE A 173 -17.16 -20.75 -2.53
C ILE A 173 -17.90 -19.78 -1.60
N ILE A 174 -17.63 -18.48 -1.71
CA ILE A 174 -18.16 -17.50 -0.74
C ILE A 174 -19.59 -17.04 -1.05
N ASP A 175 -20.03 -17.07 -2.31
CA ASP A 175 -21.28 -16.44 -2.76
C ASP A 175 -22.41 -17.44 -3.11
N ASN A 176 -22.23 -18.76 -2.86
CA ASN A 176 -23.26 -19.80 -3.02
C ASN A 176 -24.16 -19.62 -4.27
N HIS A 177 -23.55 -19.37 -5.44
CA HIS A 177 -24.19 -19.20 -6.75
C HIS A 177 -25.21 -18.05 -6.90
N ARG A 178 -25.19 -17.00 -6.07
CA ARG A 178 -26.24 -15.96 -6.09
C ARG A 178 -26.03 -14.80 -7.06
N HIS A 179 -24.88 -14.66 -7.68
CA HIS A 179 -24.62 -13.57 -8.63
C HIS A 179 -24.25 -14.06 -10.03
N SER A 180 -24.79 -13.40 -11.05
CA SER A 180 -24.31 -13.62 -12.42
C SER A 180 -22.87 -13.15 -12.48
N HIS A 181 -21.93 -14.07 -12.73
CA HIS A 181 -20.54 -13.76 -13.01
C HIS A 181 -20.43 -13.08 -14.38
N SER A 182 -20.92 -11.84 -14.47
CA SER A 182 -20.71 -11.02 -15.66
C SER A 182 -19.21 -10.89 -15.86
N SER A 183 -18.74 -11.10 -17.08
CA SER A 183 -17.35 -10.90 -17.46
C SER A 183 -16.89 -9.45 -17.26
N ASN A 184 -17.82 -8.52 -17.01
CA ASN A 184 -17.60 -7.08 -16.92
C ASN A 184 -17.19 -6.60 -15.52
N PHE A 185 -17.29 -7.46 -14.51
CA PHE A 185 -16.97 -7.06 -13.14
C PHE A 185 -15.47 -7.03 -12.86
N VAL A 186 -15.09 -5.94 -12.21
CA VAL A 186 -13.79 -5.73 -11.57
C VAL A 186 -14.01 -5.68 -10.06
N TYR A 187 -12.97 -6.02 -9.32
CA TYR A 187 -13.00 -6.09 -7.88
C TYR A 187 -11.91 -5.19 -7.27
N MET A 188 -12.15 -4.76 -6.04
CA MET A 188 -11.20 -4.03 -5.24
C MET A 188 -11.23 -4.57 -3.81
N LEU A 189 -10.05 -4.87 -3.28
CA LEU A 189 -9.85 -5.06 -1.85
C LEU A 189 -9.53 -3.69 -1.25
N ALA A 190 -10.41 -3.15 -0.39
CA ALA A 190 -10.07 -2.06 0.51
C ALA A 190 -9.79 -2.63 1.89
N PHE A 191 -8.61 -2.38 2.45
CA PHE A 191 -8.23 -2.94 3.74
C PHE A 191 -7.79 -1.85 4.72
N GLY A 192 -8.01 -2.09 6.00
CA GLY A 192 -7.74 -1.14 7.07
C GLY A 192 -8.28 -1.61 8.39
N LEU A 193 -8.46 -0.67 9.32
CA LEU A 193 -8.88 -0.95 10.69
C LEU A 193 -10.32 -0.50 10.94
N ASP A 194 -10.94 -1.00 12.00
CA ASP A 194 -12.03 -0.27 12.67
C ASP A 194 -11.46 0.80 13.62
N SER A 195 -12.26 1.83 13.92
CA SER A 195 -11.81 2.93 14.80
C SER A 195 -11.79 2.60 16.28
N ASP A 196 -12.54 1.59 16.69
CA ASP A 196 -12.86 1.38 18.11
C ASP A 196 -11.89 0.40 18.76
N ASP A 197 -11.63 -0.74 18.11
CA ASP A 197 -10.83 -1.84 18.66
C ASP A 197 -9.53 -2.10 17.87
N TYR A 198 -9.29 -1.32 16.81
CA TYR A 198 -8.22 -1.53 15.85
C TYR A 198 -8.24 -2.94 15.24
N ASN A 199 -9.42 -3.53 15.03
CA ASN A 199 -9.52 -4.81 14.34
C ASN A 199 -9.28 -4.62 12.84
N GLY A 200 -8.52 -5.53 12.24
CA GLY A 200 -8.23 -5.49 10.82
C GLY A 200 -9.42 -5.99 10.00
N HIS A 201 -9.72 -5.31 8.90
CA HIS A 201 -10.77 -5.69 7.97
C HIS A 201 -10.31 -5.53 6.51
N GLY A 202 -10.83 -6.41 5.65
CA GLY A 202 -10.71 -6.32 4.20
C GLY A 202 -12.10 -6.34 3.55
N HIS A 203 -12.53 -5.24 2.97
CA HIS A 203 -13.77 -5.13 2.20
C HIS A 203 -13.52 -5.44 0.73
N ILE A 204 -14.24 -6.44 0.22
CA ILE A 204 -14.23 -6.81 -1.19
C ILE A 204 -15.38 -6.11 -1.89
N ILE A 205 -15.00 -5.23 -2.80
CA ILE A 205 -15.92 -4.37 -3.54
C ILE A 205 -15.95 -4.86 -4.98
N GLN A 206 -17.14 -5.16 -5.49
CA GLN A 206 -17.39 -5.47 -6.90
C GLN A 206 -18.01 -4.26 -7.58
N PHE A 207 -17.58 -3.94 -8.81
CA PHE A 207 -18.16 -2.89 -9.64
C PHE A 207 -18.04 -3.23 -11.14
N ASP A 208 -18.90 -2.67 -11.99
CA ASP A 208 -18.88 -2.90 -13.44
C ASP A 208 -17.97 -1.87 -14.13
N LEU A 209 -17.01 -2.35 -14.94
CA LEU A 209 -16.06 -1.49 -15.63
C LEU A 209 -16.70 -0.63 -16.74
N TYR A 210 -17.78 -1.11 -17.36
CA TYR A 210 -18.41 -0.47 -18.52
C TYR A 210 -19.62 0.38 -18.15
N GLN A 211 -20.06 0.34 -16.90
CA GLN A 211 -21.18 1.14 -16.42
C GLN A 211 -20.69 2.37 -15.67
N SER A 212 -20.20 3.37 -16.40
CA SER A 212 -19.82 4.65 -15.78
C SER A 212 -21.02 5.37 -15.18
N ILE A 213 -20.78 6.04 -14.06
CA ILE A 213 -21.76 6.85 -13.37
C ILE A 213 -21.43 8.34 -13.53
N MET A 214 -22.41 9.19 -13.23
CA MET A 214 -22.14 10.61 -13.07
C MET A 214 -21.29 10.82 -11.82
N ASP A 215 -20.16 11.51 -12.00
CA ASP A 215 -19.21 11.79 -10.93
C ASP A 215 -19.85 12.62 -9.80
N PRO A 216 -19.97 12.08 -8.58
CA PRO A 216 -20.57 12.79 -7.45
C PRO A 216 -19.84 14.09 -7.12
N LEU A 217 -18.52 14.16 -7.35
CA LEU A 217 -17.69 15.33 -7.06
C LEU A 217 -17.95 16.51 -8.02
N LEU A 218 -18.58 16.26 -9.17
CA LEU A 218 -18.92 17.29 -10.17
C LEU A 218 -20.36 17.82 -10.02
N LYS A 219 -21.18 17.24 -9.12
CA LYS A 219 -22.56 17.71 -8.89
C LYS A 219 -22.55 19.01 -8.10
N GLU A 220 -23.25 20.03 -8.60
CA GLU A 220 -23.45 21.30 -7.88
C GLU A 220 -24.40 21.16 -6.67
N THR A 221 -25.17 20.08 -6.59
CA THR A 221 -26.08 19.79 -5.46
C THR A 221 -26.04 18.31 -5.08
N TYR A 222 -25.74 18.05 -3.80
CA TYR A 222 -25.52 16.71 -3.22
C TYR A 222 -26.76 15.78 -3.23
N TRP A 223 -27.96 16.30 -3.54
CA TRP A 223 -29.18 15.74 -2.97
C TRP A 223 -30.27 15.17 -3.89
N ILE A 224 -30.16 15.17 -5.23
CA ILE A 224 -31.39 14.90 -6.01
C ILE A 224 -31.44 13.59 -6.79
N GLU A 225 -30.34 12.97 -7.21
CA GLU A 225 -30.45 11.62 -7.81
C GLU A 225 -29.28 10.73 -7.38
N ARG A 226 -29.61 9.68 -6.61
CA ARG A 226 -28.70 8.54 -6.38
C ARG A 226 -28.35 7.99 -7.76
N SER A 227 -27.11 8.21 -8.18
CA SER A 227 -26.53 7.42 -9.26
C SER A 227 -26.73 5.96 -8.87
N ILE A 228 -27.33 5.14 -9.74
CA ILE A 228 -27.45 3.70 -9.49
C ILE A 228 -26.03 3.15 -9.67
N SER A 229 -25.24 3.22 -8.60
CA SER A 229 -23.91 2.61 -8.52
C SER A 229 -24.05 1.11 -8.63
N THR A 230 -23.20 0.49 -9.45
CA THR A 230 -23.05 -0.97 -9.47
C THR A 230 -22.19 -1.46 -8.33
N ALA A 231 -21.50 -0.57 -7.63
CA ALA A 231 -20.55 -0.94 -6.58
C ALA A 231 -21.25 -1.56 -5.38
N LYS A 232 -20.76 -2.73 -4.95
CA LYS A 232 -21.26 -3.43 -3.76
C LYS A 232 -20.11 -4.05 -3.00
N ILE A 233 -20.16 -3.93 -1.68
CA ILE A 233 -19.35 -4.77 -0.80
C ILE A 233 -19.97 -6.17 -0.82
N ILE A 234 -19.27 -7.13 -1.41
CA ILE A 234 -19.76 -8.51 -1.55
C ILE A 234 -19.26 -9.41 -0.42
N PHE A 235 -18.17 -9.03 0.24
CA PHE A 235 -17.56 -9.79 1.32
C PHE A 235 -16.72 -8.87 2.20
N THR A 236 -16.72 -9.12 3.52
CA THR A 236 -15.84 -8.46 4.48
C THR A 236 -15.06 -9.53 5.23
N ALA A 237 -13.74 -9.54 5.05
CA ALA A 237 -12.83 -10.46 5.72
C ALA A 237 -12.35 -9.86 7.04
N PRO A 238 -12.43 -10.58 8.17
CA PRO A 238 -11.68 -10.23 9.38
C PRO A 238 -10.19 -10.52 9.19
N LEU A 239 -9.32 -9.59 9.57
CA LEU A 239 -7.87 -9.62 9.38
C LEU A 239 -7.15 -9.31 10.70
N GLY A 240 -7.44 -10.11 11.73
CA GLY A 240 -6.83 -9.99 13.06
C GLY A 240 -7.46 -8.92 13.95
N ILE A 241 -7.01 -8.88 15.20
CA ILE A 241 -7.45 -7.95 16.24
C ILE A 241 -6.27 -7.08 16.67
N GLN A 242 -6.53 -5.89 17.23
CA GLN A 242 -5.49 -4.97 17.74
C GLN A 242 -4.30 -4.81 16.79
N VAL A 243 -4.62 -4.54 15.54
CA VAL A 243 -3.67 -4.51 14.44
C VAL A 243 -2.90 -3.19 14.49
N SER A 244 -1.58 -3.29 14.50
CA SER A 244 -0.67 -2.13 14.51
C SER A 244 -0.24 -1.72 13.11
N CYS A 245 -0.13 -2.67 12.18
CA CYS A 245 0.22 -2.43 10.77
C CYS A 245 -0.39 -3.49 9.85
N MET A 246 -0.61 -3.13 8.57
CA MET A 246 -1.14 -4.03 7.55
C MET A 246 -0.42 -3.81 6.23
N ILE A 247 0.08 -4.89 5.61
CA ILE A 247 0.80 -4.84 4.33
C ILE A 247 0.25 -5.89 3.38
N HIS A 248 -0.14 -5.44 2.19
CA HIS A 248 -0.52 -6.32 1.09
C HIS A 248 0.69 -6.64 0.20
N PHE A 249 0.85 -7.90 -0.18
CA PHE A 249 1.97 -8.35 -1.03
C PHE A 249 1.74 -8.06 -2.52
N ARG A 250 1.46 -6.79 -2.87
CA ARG A 250 1.04 -6.35 -4.22
C ARG A 250 2.05 -6.57 -5.35
N HIS A 251 3.31 -6.87 -5.01
CA HIS A 251 4.40 -6.99 -5.99
C HIS A 251 4.76 -8.44 -6.31
N TYR A 252 4.17 -9.40 -5.59
CA TYR A 252 4.35 -10.82 -5.81
C TYR A 252 3.03 -11.43 -6.26
N PRO A 253 2.81 -11.67 -7.56
CA PRO A 253 1.56 -12.23 -8.06
C PRO A 253 1.09 -13.47 -7.29
N GLN A 254 2.02 -14.36 -6.95
CA GLN A 254 1.75 -15.59 -6.20
C GLN A 254 1.24 -15.33 -4.77
N LEU A 255 1.58 -14.19 -4.18
CA LEU A 255 1.19 -13.77 -2.84
C LEU A 255 0.10 -12.69 -2.83
N HIS A 256 -0.49 -12.31 -3.98
CA HIS A 256 -1.53 -11.28 -4.05
C HIS A 256 -2.74 -11.58 -3.15
N HIS A 257 -2.96 -12.84 -2.78
CA HIS A 257 -4.03 -13.27 -1.89
C HIS A 257 -3.69 -13.11 -0.39
N LEU A 258 -2.49 -12.66 -0.06
CA LEU A 258 -2.01 -12.56 1.32
C LEU A 258 -1.89 -11.11 1.78
N ILE A 259 -2.17 -10.91 3.07
CA ILE A 259 -1.85 -9.70 3.83
C ILE A 259 -1.05 -10.11 5.06
N CYS A 260 0.03 -9.37 5.33
CA CYS A 260 0.77 -9.44 6.57
C CYS A 260 0.23 -8.39 7.54
N ILE A 261 0.02 -8.76 8.80
CA ILE A 261 -0.40 -7.86 9.86
C ILE A 261 0.57 -7.91 11.04
N GLY A 262 0.87 -6.75 11.61
CA GLY A 262 1.46 -6.63 12.94
C GLY A 262 0.36 -6.46 13.98
N ASN A 263 0.58 -6.96 15.18
CA ASN A 263 -0.34 -6.84 16.31
C ASN A 263 0.42 -6.24 17.51
N PHE A 264 -0.24 -5.37 18.28
CA PHE A 264 0.38 -4.65 19.40
C PHE A 264 0.82 -5.55 20.57
N GLU A 265 0.17 -6.70 20.74
CA GLU A 265 0.34 -7.61 21.88
C GLU A 265 1.05 -8.93 21.48
N SER A 266 1.20 -9.21 20.19
CA SER A 266 1.71 -10.49 19.70
C SER A 266 3.21 -10.45 19.40
N GLU A 267 3.89 -11.57 19.67
CA GLU A 267 5.29 -11.81 19.32
C GLU A 267 5.44 -12.35 17.88
N GLU A 268 4.51 -12.02 16.98
CA GLU A 268 4.56 -12.48 15.59
C GLU A 268 3.92 -11.47 14.62
N LEU A 269 4.45 -11.45 13.39
CA LEU A 269 3.73 -10.90 12.24
C LEU A 269 2.84 -12.00 11.67
N SER A 270 1.53 -11.79 11.66
CA SER A 270 0.58 -12.80 11.19
C SER A 270 0.27 -12.64 9.70
N ILE A 271 0.19 -13.75 8.98
CA ILE A 271 -0.13 -13.78 7.55
C ILE A 271 -1.55 -14.30 7.37
N TYR A 272 -2.40 -13.53 6.69
CA TYR A 272 -3.79 -13.86 6.41
C TYR A 272 -4.02 -14.03 4.91
N ASP A 273 -4.80 -15.04 4.54
CA ASP A 273 -5.44 -15.09 3.23
C ASP A 273 -6.71 -14.22 3.29
N TRP A 274 -6.64 -13.04 2.70
CA TRP A 274 -7.73 -12.06 2.79
C TRP A 274 -8.99 -12.48 2.04
N ARG A 275 -8.89 -13.45 1.12
CA ARG A 275 -10.05 -14.00 0.41
C ARG A 275 -11.02 -14.69 1.37
N PHE A 276 -10.49 -15.26 2.46
CA PHE A 276 -11.26 -16.01 3.44
C PHE A 276 -11.22 -15.40 4.85
N GLY A 277 -10.31 -14.46 5.11
CA GLY A 277 -10.10 -13.90 6.44
C GLY A 277 -9.47 -14.91 7.41
N ILE A 278 -8.64 -15.81 6.89
CA ILE A 278 -8.03 -16.91 7.67
C ILE A 278 -6.55 -16.65 7.83
N LYS A 279 -6.03 -16.78 9.05
CA LYS A 279 -4.59 -16.79 9.31
C LYS A 279 -3.97 -18.06 8.71
N VAL A 280 -3.05 -17.90 7.78
CA VAL A 280 -2.37 -18.99 7.04
C VAL A 280 -0.89 -19.09 7.36
N GLY A 281 -0.36 -18.23 8.22
CA GLY A 281 1.03 -18.31 8.66
C GLY A 281 1.39 -17.22 9.64
N SER A 282 2.64 -17.25 10.10
CA SER A 282 3.22 -16.17 10.88
C SER A 282 4.74 -16.16 10.78
N ILE A 283 5.34 -15.02 11.12
CA ILE A 283 6.77 -14.80 11.19
C ILE A 283 7.09 -14.33 12.61
N GLY A 284 8.08 -14.96 13.25
CA GLY A 284 8.51 -14.57 14.60
C GLY A 284 8.86 -13.08 14.69
N TRP A 285 8.42 -12.45 15.78
CA TRP A 285 8.68 -11.05 16.06
C TRP A 285 9.12 -10.87 17.51
N ASP A 286 9.95 -9.86 17.76
CA ASP A 286 10.44 -9.60 19.12
C ASP A 286 9.43 -8.76 19.89
N LYS A 287 8.98 -9.31 21.02
CA LYS A 287 8.00 -8.69 21.93
C LYS A 287 8.41 -7.31 22.44
N ASN A 288 9.70 -7.03 22.48
CA ASN A 288 10.23 -5.75 22.99
C ASN A 288 10.23 -4.66 21.89
N ILE A 289 9.84 -5.03 20.67
CA ILE A 289 9.84 -4.17 19.50
C ILE A 289 8.41 -4.06 19.02
N GLN A 290 7.84 -2.87 19.10
CA GLN A 290 6.52 -2.67 18.50
C GLN A 290 6.70 -2.54 16.98
N PRO A 291 6.06 -3.40 16.17
CA PRO A 291 6.08 -3.22 14.73
C PRO A 291 5.46 -1.87 14.43
N TRP A 292 6.27 -0.99 13.85
CA TRP A 292 5.92 0.40 13.62
C TRP A 292 5.19 0.50 12.29
N GLY A 293 4.14 1.33 12.25
CA GLY A 293 3.60 1.98 11.04
C GLY A 293 3.13 1.11 9.86
N PHE A 294 2.13 1.60 9.15
CA PHE A 294 1.53 0.95 7.96
C PHE A 294 2.45 0.99 6.73
N GLU A 295 3.49 1.82 6.77
CA GLU A 295 4.45 2.09 5.70
C GLU A 295 5.82 1.47 5.95
N SER A 296 5.99 0.72 7.04
CA SER A 296 7.33 0.36 7.54
C SER A 296 7.73 -1.07 7.19
N THR A 297 6.95 -1.73 6.33
CA THR A 297 7.23 -3.09 5.89
C THR A 297 7.08 -3.24 4.38
N PHE A 298 8.07 -3.84 3.73
CA PHE A 298 8.18 -3.86 2.28
C PHE A 298 8.57 -5.23 1.73
N ALA A 299 7.88 -5.65 0.68
CA ALA A 299 8.30 -6.72 -0.19
C ALA A 299 9.55 -6.31 -0.99
N VAL A 300 10.66 -7.03 -0.81
CA VAL A 300 11.96 -6.71 -1.42
C VAL A 300 12.16 -7.55 -2.67
N LEU A 301 12.06 -6.95 -3.85
CA LEU A 301 12.42 -7.63 -5.10
C LEU A 301 13.95 -7.77 -5.21
N PRO A 302 14.46 -8.88 -5.78
CA PRO A 302 15.89 -8.98 -6.09
C PRO A 302 16.30 -7.84 -7.01
N SER A 303 17.47 -7.25 -6.77
CA SER A 303 18.05 -6.24 -7.66
C SER A 303 18.19 -6.84 -9.07
N LEU A 304 17.38 -6.35 -10.00
CA LEU A 304 17.40 -6.71 -11.42
C LEU A 304 18.63 -6.09 -12.10
N SER A 305 19.83 -6.42 -11.61
CA SER A 305 21.04 -6.23 -12.40
C SER A 305 20.95 -7.18 -13.60
N SER A 306 21.21 -6.67 -14.80
CA SER A 306 21.10 -7.39 -16.07
C SER A 306 21.98 -8.66 -16.20
N ASN A 307 22.77 -8.97 -15.16
CA ASN A 307 23.71 -10.09 -15.10
C ASN A 307 23.39 -11.13 -14.00
N MET A 308 22.26 -11.02 -13.29
CA MET A 308 21.87 -12.04 -12.31
C MET A 308 21.46 -13.34 -13.01
N SER A 309 22.13 -14.44 -12.66
CA SER A 309 21.74 -15.78 -13.13
C SER A 309 20.43 -16.23 -12.48
N SER A 310 19.68 -17.11 -13.15
CA SER A 310 18.45 -17.72 -12.61
C SER A 310 18.67 -18.40 -11.25
N GLN A 311 19.85 -18.98 -11.04
CA GLN A 311 20.25 -19.59 -9.77
C GLN A 311 20.41 -18.56 -8.64
N GLN A 312 20.95 -17.37 -8.95
CA GLN A 312 21.09 -16.30 -7.96
C GLN A 312 19.75 -15.66 -7.61
N LEU A 313 18.85 -15.49 -8.58
CA LEU A 313 17.47 -15.06 -8.34
C LEU A 313 16.72 -16.07 -7.45
N SER A 314 16.85 -17.37 -7.73
CA SER A 314 16.25 -18.40 -6.88
C SER A 314 16.86 -18.45 -5.46
N ALA A 315 18.14 -18.13 -5.32
CA ALA A 315 18.82 -18.08 -4.03
C ALA A 315 18.53 -16.79 -3.24
N TYR A 316 18.07 -15.72 -3.89
CA TYR A 316 17.71 -14.47 -3.21
C TYR A 316 16.50 -14.66 -2.29
N GLY A 317 15.57 -15.54 -2.68
CA GLY A 317 14.34 -15.80 -1.95
C GLY A 317 13.34 -14.63 -2.02
N LEU A 318 12.22 -14.79 -1.34
CA LEU A 318 11.28 -13.69 -1.08
C LEU A 318 11.65 -13.03 0.23
N ARG A 319 11.72 -11.70 0.23
CA ARG A 319 12.15 -10.95 1.42
C ARG A 319 11.13 -9.91 1.84
N LEU A 320 11.08 -9.69 3.14
CA LEU A 320 10.27 -8.69 3.82
C LEU A 320 11.21 -7.82 4.67
N VAL A 321 11.26 -6.52 4.40
CA VAL A 321 11.79 -5.56 5.38
C VAL A 321 10.66 -5.26 6.34
N ALA A 322 10.90 -5.32 7.64
CA ALA A 322 9.96 -4.92 8.67
C ALA A 322 10.69 -4.03 9.67
N VAL A 323 10.00 -3.04 10.19
CA VAL A 323 10.62 -1.99 10.98
C VAL A 323 9.82 -1.75 12.25
N GLY A 324 10.52 -1.51 13.36
CA GLY A 324 9.91 -1.39 14.67
C GLY A 324 10.62 -0.42 15.59
N ASP A 325 9.85 0.16 16.51
CA ASP A 325 10.35 0.98 17.60
C ASP A 325 10.67 0.07 18.80
N ALA A 326 11.92 0.08 19.25
CA ALA A 326 12.32 -0.57 20.49
C ALA A 326 11.96 0.35 21.67
N GLN A 327 11.03 -0.13 22.51
CA GLN A 327 10.45 0.67 23.60
C GLN A 327 11.45 0.97 24.72
N GLU A 328 12.44 0.11 24.94
CA GLU A 328 13.33 0.19 26.11
C GLU A 328 14.46 1.22 25.96
N ASP A 329 15.00 1.40 24.75
CA ASP A 329 16.20 2.23 24.52
C ASP A 329 15.99 3.34 23.48
N ASN A 330 14.74 3.56 23.04
CA ASN A 330 14.40 4.52 21.98
C ASN A 330 15.17 4.26 20.68
N SER A 331 15.65 3.03 20.46
CA SER A 331 16.30 2.63 19.23
C SER A 331 15.28 2.20 18.18
N PHE A 332 15.68 2.34 16.92
CA PHE A 332 14.88 1.95 15.77
C PHE A 332 15.47 0.68 15.17
N GLU A 333 14.67 -0.37 15.03
CA GLU A 333 15.13 -1.66 14.54
C GLU A 333 14.55 -1.97 13.16
N ILE A 334 15.43 -2.39 12.25
CA ILE A 334 15.10 -2.80 10.89
C ILE A 334 15.45 -4.28 10.76
N ARG A 335 14.45 -5.11 10.49
CA ARG A 335 14.59 -6.55 10.27
C ARG A 335 14.43 -6.87 8.80
N LEU A 336 15.35 -7.65 8.26
CA LEU A 336 15.22 -8.27 6.95
C LEU A 336 14.86 -9.74 7.16
N LEU A 337 13.70 -10.14 6.63
CA LEU A 337 13.10 -11.45 6.84
C LEU A 337 13.02 -12.21 5.51
N ASP A 338 13.28 -13.52 5.53
CA ASP A 338 13.02 -14.47 4.45
C ASP A 338 11.62 -15.07 4.61
N ILE A 339 10.77 -14.76 3.64
CA ILE A 339 9.39 -15.22 3.56
C ILE A 339 9.18 -16.26 2.46
N THR A 340 10.26 -16.82 1.90
CA THR A 340 10.19 -17.86 0.85
C THR A 340 9.43 -19.08 1.34
N HIS A 341 9.50 -19.38 2.64
CA HIS A 341 8.73 -20.47 3.25
C HIS A 341 7.21 -20.30 3.01
N LEU A 342 6.70 -19.07 2.87
CA LEU A 342 5.29 -18.83 2.52
C LEU A 342 4.91 -19.36 1.14
N LEU A 343 5.86 -19.50 0.20
CA LEU A 343 5.62 -20.15 -1.11
C LEU A 343 5.63 -21.67 -1.03
N GLN A 344 6.23 -22.25 0.01
CA GLN A 344 6.35 -23.70 0.16
C GLN A 344 5.09 -24.31 0.80
N VAL A 345 4.18 -23.47 1.27
CA VAL A 345 2.93 -23.85 1.91
C VAL A 345 1.93 -24.37 0.88
N ASP A 346 1.50 -25.63 1.02
CA ASP A 346 0.39 -26.21 0.25
C ASP A 346 -0.96 -25.76 0.82
N TRP A 347 -1.22 -24.44 0.81
CA TRP A 347 -2.55 -23.88 1.05
C TRP A 347 -3.29 -23.80 -0.29
N ASN A 348 -4.09 -24.84 -0.56
CA ASN A 348 -5.00 -24.84 -1.70
C ASN A 348 -6.45 -24.99 -1.21
N PRO A 349 -7.18 -23.87 -1.01
CA PRO A 349 -8.56 -23.90 -0.54
C PRO A 349 -9.54 -24.48 -1.57
N PHE A 350 -9.09 -24.81 -2.79
CA PHE A 350 -9.89 -25.35 -3.88
C PHE A 350 -9.76 -26.87 -4.07
N LYS A 351 -8.94 -27.56 -3.27
CA LYS A 351 -8.89 -29.04 -3.26
C LYS A 351 -10.17 -29.62 -2.62
N ASP A 352 -10.63 -30.77 -3.11
CA ASP A 352 -11.97 -31.31 -2.83
C ASP A 352 -12.24 -31.58 -1.32
N THR A 353 -13.48 -31.37 -0.93
CA THR A 353 -13.93 -30.82 0.37
C THR A 353 -14.20 -31.81 1.50
N SER A 354 -13.71 -33.06 1.41
CA SER A 354 -13.87 -34.03 2.50
C SER A 354 -13.02 -33.72 3.74
N GLU A 355 -11.93 -32.94 3.60
CA GLU A 355 -11.03 -32.59 4.71
C GLU A 355 -11.20 -31.14 5.22
N LEU A 356 -11.56 -30.19 4.34
CA LEU A 356 -11.63 -28.76 4.67
C LEU A 356 -12.78 -28.37 5.62
N LYS A 357 -13.89 -29.14 5.65
CA LYS A 357 -15.02 -28.89 6.57
C LYS A 357 -14.67 -29.06 8.06
N ARG A 358 -13.51 -29.66 8.38
CA ARG A 358 -13.07 -29.90 9.76
C ARG A 358 -12.14 -28.80 10.31
N ILE A 359 -11.74 -27.83 9.48
CA ILE A 359 -10.73 -26.80 9.81
C ILE A 359 -11.40 -25.43 10.10
N ILE A 360 -12.71 -25.40 10.35
CA ILE A 360 -13.32 -24.25 11.03
C ILE A 360 -13.01 -24.40 12.53
N LEU A 361 -11.89 -23.82 12.94
CA LEU A 361 -11.58 -23.27 14.27
C LEU A 361 -12.09 -24.07 15.48
N ASN A 362 -11.39 -25.15 15.83
CA ASN A 362 -11.23 -25.47 17.25
C ASN A 362 -10.00 -24.70 17.76
N ASN A 363 -10.26 -23.76 18.68
CA ASN A 363 -9.33 -22.76 19.22
C ASN A 363 -8.00 -23.26 19.86
N HIS A 364 -7.60 -24.53 19.73
CA HIS A 364 -6.39 -25.03 20.40
C HIS A 364 -5.59 -26.10 19.64
N THR A 365 -5.86 -26.36 18.36
CA THR A 365 -5.05 -27.32 17.60
C THR A 365 -4.02 -26.59 16.74
N SER A 366 -2.74 -26.82 17.08
CA SER A 366 -1.56 -26.41 16.33
C SER A 366 -1.82 -26.38 14.82
N MET A 367 -1.80 -25.18 14.26
CA MET A 367 -1.81 -24.95 12.82
C MET A 367 -0.68 -25.77 12.16
N PRO A 368 -0.84 -26.21 10.89
CA PRO A 368 0.23 -26.89 10.14
C PRO A 368 1.49 -26.00 9.95
N TYR A 369 1.43 -24.74 10.41
CA TYR A 369 2.45 -23.70 10.35
C TYR A 369 3.31 -23.59 11.61
N ASN A 370 3.13 -24.47 12.60
CA ASN A 370 3.95 -24.45 13.81
C ASN A 370 5.30 -25.11 13.51
N ASN A 371 6.23 -24.37 12.92
CA ASN A 371 7.62 -24.81 12.83
C ASN A 371 8.21 -24.70 14.24
N SER A 372 8.07 -25.78 15.01
CA SER A 372 8.38 -25.90 16.44
C SER A 372 9.88 -25.88 16.78
N ASN A 373 10.71 -25.26 15.95
CA ASN A 373 12.12 -25.08 16.23
C ASN A 373 12.42 -23.59 16.36
N ASN A 374 12.51 -23.14 17.61
CA ASN A 374 12.94 -21.82 18.11
C ASN A 374 14.38 -21.42 17.73
N ASN A 375 14.76 -21.60 16.47
CA ASN A 375 15.83 -20.82 15.86
C ASN A 375 15.17 -20.04 14.74
N ASP A 376 15.14 -18.71 14.87
CA ASP A 376 14.42 -17.76 14.02
C ASP A 376 15.00 -17.73 12.59
N THR A 377 14.80 -18.82 11.83
CA THR A 377 15.41 -19.03 10.50
C THR A 377 14.90 -18.07 9.43
N SER A 378 13.79 -17.38 9.71
CA SER A 378 13.25 -16.33 8.85
C SER A 378 14.02 -15.02 8.98
N VAL A 379 14.69 -14.74 10.10
CA VAL A 379 15.40 -13.46 10.27
C VAL A 379 16.77 -13.54 9.59
N LEU A 380 16.91 -12.87 8.45
CA LEU A 380 18.17 -12.80 7.72
C LEU A 380 19.13 -11.83 8.40
N ARG A 381 18.65 -10.64 8.77
CA ARG A 381 19.46 -9.57 9.39
C ARG A 381 18.61 -8.69 10.30
N VAL A 382 19.29 -8.13 11.30
CA VAL A 382 18.75 -7.11 12.21
C VAL A 382 19.73 -5.96 12.26
N HIS A 383 19.22 -4.76 12.03
CA HIS A 383 19.99 -3.52 12.09
C HIS A 383 19.36 -2.58 13.10
N ARG A 384 20.15 -2.10 14.06
CA ARG A 384 19.70 -1.13 15.06
C ARG A 384 20.28 0.24 14.79
N LEU A 385 19.43 1.24 14.88
CA LEU A 385 19.78 2.63 14.71
C LEU A 385 19.53 3.36 16.03
N ASN A 386 20.58 3.98 16.56
CA ASN A 386 20.53 4.80 17.78
C ASN A 386 19.98 6.20 17.49
N ARG A 387 18.96 6.29 16.63
CA ARG A 387 18.31 7.55 16.24
C ARG A 387 16.85 7.28 15.95
N LYS A 388 15.99 8.21 16.33
CA LYS A 388 14.57 8.12 16.02
C LYS A 388 14.31 8.45 14.56
N VAL A 389 13.68 7.53 13.86
CA VAL A 389 13.20 7.69 12.49
C VAL A 389 11.75 8.16 12.57
N GLU A 390 11.39 9.09 11.70
CA GLU A 390 10.04 9.64 11.59
C GLU A 390 9.31 9.04 10.38
N TYR A 391 10.03 8.86 9.26
CA TYR A 391 9.47 8.27 8.05
C TYR A 391 10.43 7.27 7.43
N THR A 392 9.87 6.22 6.85
CA THR A 392 10.60 5.19 6.10
C THR A 392 10.02 5.05 4.71
N ALA A 393 10.89 5.02 3.71
CA ALA A 393 10.48 4.69 2.36
C ALA A 393 11.48 3.72 1.75
N TYR A 394 10.98 2.69 1.07
CA TYR A 394 11.81 1.68 0.45
C TYR A 394 11.73 1.78 -1.07
N ASN A 395 12.89 1.68 -1.71
CA ASN A 395 12.96 1.57 -3.15
C ASN A 395 12.69 0.13 -3.56
N ILE A 396 11.53 -0.17 -4.13
CA ILE A 396 11.23 -1.56 -4.43
C ILE A 396 12.13 -2.21 -5.48
N LEU A 397 12.80 -1.42 -6.31
CA LEU A 397 13.69 -1.90 -7.37
C LEU A 397 15.17 -1.93 -6.95
N HIS A 398 15.50 -1.46 -5.75
CA HIS A 398 16.86 -1.42 -5.20
C HIS A 398 16.89 -1.88 -3.74
N THR A 399 18.04 -2.30 -3.24
CA THR A 399 18.19 -2.67 -1.81
C THR A 399 18.29 -1.46 -0.89
N SER A 400 17.75 -0.31 -1.28
CA SER A 400 17.92 0.97 -0.58
C SER A 400 16.69 1.34 0.24
N LEU A 401 16.88 1.48 1.54
CA LEU A 401 15.92 2.00 2.50
C LEU A 401 16.27 3.44 2.86
N TYR A 402 15.29 4.32 2.75
CA TYR A 402 15.39 5.74 3.03
C TYR A 402 14.75 6.00 4.39
N LEU A 403 15.51 6.64 5.27
CA LEU A 403 15.16 6.86 6.66
C LEU A 403 15.23 8.36 6.95
N LEU A 404 14.08 9.01 7.14
CA LEU A 404 14.05 10.39 7.58
C LEU A 404 14.08 10.45 9.10
N THR A 405 15.08 11.12 9.65
CA THR A 405 15.14 11.37 11.09
C THR A 405 14.37 12.63 11.47
N ARG A 406 13.94 12.73 12.73
CA ARG A 406 13.32 13.94 13.30
C ARG A 406 14.19 15.20 13.19
N GLU A 407 15.49 15.04 13.02
CA GLU A 407 16.45 16.14 12.82
C GLU A 407 16.46 16.65 11.37
N GLY A 408 15.61 16.11 10.50
CA GLY A 408 15.56 16.47 9.09
C GLY A 408 16.70 15.87 8.26
N GLN A 409 17.29 14.76 8.72
CA GLN A 409 18.34 14.05 7.99
C GLN A 409 17.75 12.84 7.26
N LEU A 410 17.94 12.79 5.95
CA LEU A 410 17.65 11.62 5.14
C LEU A 410 18.88 10.70 5.11
N CYS A 411 18.76 9.52 5.71
CA CYS A 411 19.78 8.48 5.69
C CYS A 411 19.39 7.42 4.65
N ILE A 412 20.34 7.04 3.80
CA ILE A 412 20.16 6.01 2.77
C ILE A 412 20.93 4.78 3.21
N MET A 413 20.21 3.72 3.55
CA MET A 413 20.74 2.48 4.05
C MET A 413 20.61 1.39 2.99
N ASP A 414 21.70 0.66 2.73
CA ASP A 414 21.61 -0.59 1.99
C ASP A 414 21.12 -1.69 2.95
N ILE A 415 19.92 -2.22 2.72
CA ILE A 415 19.28 -3.19 3.63
C ILE A 415 20.07 -4.49 3.73
N GLU A 416 20.78 -4.84 2.67
CA GLU A 416 21.61 -6.04 2.62
C GLU A 416 22.79 -5.90 3.55
N SER A 417 23.62 -4.87 3.38
CA SER A 417 24.81 -4.71 4.22
C SER A 417 24.53 -4.09 5.59
N GLY A 418 23.43 -3.34 5.74
CA GLY A 418 23.14 -2.52 6.92
C GLY A 418 23.83 -1.17 6.94
N ASN A 419 24.70 -0.91 5.96
CA ASN A 419 25.51 0.30 5.97
C ASN A 419 24.68 1.50 5.50
N ILE A 420 24.78 2.59 6.26
CA ILE A 420 24.35 3.90 5.77
C ILE A 420 25.34 4.32 4.69
N THR A 421 24.90 4.27 3.45
CA THR A 421 25.70 4.63 2.28
C THR A 421 25.85 6.15 2.16
N LYS A 422 24.83 6.89 2.61
CA LYS A 422 24.80 8.35 2.52
C LYS A 422 23.83 8.98 3.53
N THR A 423 24.14 10.21 3.94
CA THR A 423 23.24 11.06 4.73
C THR A 423 23.13 12.41 4.06
N VAL A 424 21.92 12.92 3.87
CA VAL A 424 21.61 14.20 3.24
C VAL A 424 20.75 15.01 4.21
N ASN A 425 21.09 16.28 4.40
CA ASN A 425 20.27 17.17 5.21
C ASN A 425 19.14 17.75 4.35
N VAL A 426 17.90 17.39 4.66
CA VAL A 426 16.71 17.77 3.88
C VAL A 426 15.79 18.75 4.63
N GLY A 427 16.10 19.04 5.90
CA GLY A 427 15.33 19.95 6.76
C GLY A 427 14.14 19.27 7.44
N SER A 428 13.50 19.99 8.36
CA SER A 428 12.30 19.52 9.09
C SER A 428 11.02 19.67 8.25
N SER A 429 9.95 18.95 8.64
CA SER A 429 8.62 19.03 8.01
C SER A 429 8.63 18.63 6.53
N VAL A 430 9.33 17.54 6.24
CA VAL A 430 9.40 16.93 4.92
C VAL A 430 8.93 15.49 5.02
N ASP A 431 8.28 15.01 3.98
CA ASP A 431 7.91 13.59 3.85
C ASP A 431 8.76 12.94 2.77
N ILE A 432 8.86 11.62 2.75
CA ILE A 432 9.68 10.89 1.79
C ILE A 432 8.90 9.79 1.14
N ASN A 433 8.81 9.88 -0.18
CA ASN A 433 8.23 8.85 -1.03
C ASN A 433 9.28 8.40 -2.04
N VAL A 434 9.35 7.10 -2.31
CA VAL A 434 10.31 6.54 -3.26
C VAL A 434 9.58 6.04 -4.49
N LEU A 435 10.06 6.42 -5.67
CA LEU A 435 9.45 6.10 -6.96
C LEU A 435 10.38 5.32 -7.87
N GLY A 436 9.80 4.26 -8.45
CA GLY A 436 10.47 3.48 -9.47
C GLY A 436 11.81 2.98 -8.97
N SER A 437 12.85 3.10 -9.81
CA SER A 437 14.18 2.58 -9.51
C SER A 437 15.14 3.62 -8.96
N ARG A 438 15.02 4.90 -9.28
CA ARG A 438 16.11 5.85 -9.00
C ARG A 438 15.68 7.14 -8.33
N ASP A 439 14.39 7.36 -8.19
CA ASP A 439 13.87 8.67 -7.84
C ASP A 439 13.29 8.65 -6.43
N VAL A 440 13.86 9.46 -5.55
CA VAL A 440 13.29 9.71 -4.23
C VAL A 440 12.66 11.08 -4.24
N ILE A 441 11.36 11.12 -4.03
CA ILE A 441 10.60 12.34 -3.91
C ILE A 441 10.50 12.69 -2.43
N VAL A 442 11.17 13.76 -2.06
CA VAL A 442 10.95 14.39 -0.76
C VAL A 442 9.85 15.42 -0.94
N THR A 443 8.68 15.17 -0.35
CA THR A 443 7.60 16.14 -0.35
C THR A 443 7.85 17.15 0.77
N ARG A 444 7.58 18.42 0.51
CA ARG A 444 7.59 19.49 1.49
C ARG A 444 6.20 20.12 1.53
N LYS A 445 5.88 20.80 2.63
CA LYS A 445 4.64 21.57 2.76
C LYS A 445 4.35 22.50 1.57
N HIS A 446 5.39 22.95 0.85
CA HIS A 446 5.27 23.89 -0.28
C HIS A 446 5.98 23.42 -1.56
N GLY A 447 6.19 22.12 -1.77
CA GLY A 447 6.75 21.63 -3.04
C GLY A 447 7.28 20.22 -3.01
N LEU A 448 7.87 19.80 -4.13
CA LEU A 448 8.52 18.50 -4.30
C LEU A 448 10.01 18.72 -4.53
N LEU A 449 10.84 17.91 -3.87
CA LEU A 449 12.27 17.82 -4.14
C LEU A 449 12.54 16.43 -4.72
N LEU A 450 13.12 16.37 -5.91
CA LEU A 450 13.51 15.13 -6.54
C LEU A 450 14.98 14.86 -6.22
N LEU A 451 15.24 13.74 -5.58
CA LEU A 451 16.56 13.19 -5.35
C LEU A 451 16.78 12.07 -6.36
N LYS A 452 17.66 12.31 -7.33
CA LYS A 452 18.07 11.29 -8.28
C LYS A 452 19.24 10.50 -7.71
N HIS A 453 19.04 9.20 -7.52
CA HIS A 453 20.09 8.27 -7.15
C HIS A 453 20.81 7.79 -8.43
N GLU A 454 21.95 8.41 -8.79
CA GLU A 454 22.75 8.02 -9.98
C GLU A 454 23.62 6.78 -9.73
#